data_AF-A0A9E7I209-F1
#
_entry.id   AF-A0A9E7I209-F1
#
_cell.length_a   1.000
_cell.length_b   1.000
_cell.length_c   1.000
_cell.angle_alpha   90.00
_cell.angle_beta   90.00
_cell.angle_gamma   90.00
#
_symmetry.space_group_name_H-M   'P 1'
#
loop_
_entity.id
_entity.type
_entity.pdbx_description
1 polymer ?
#
loop_
_entity_poly.entity_id
_entity_poly.type
_entity_poly.pdbx_seq_one_letter_code
_entity_poly.pdbx_strand_id
1 'polypeptide(L)'
;MAAPAVVFASPAPLPRPSTTDEHRRATLRGLDSCRSMPELRQYHSQFIRLGLSEDNDAVGRVIKFLSLHPSGDLPYALRLLGLLPRPDPFVFNTLLCALPSPAESLLLYSDMLLRSVAPNSFTFPSLLKPISAGRDIDAGRQVHAHVLKLGFHPDVFSQNNLIRFYLSCGLTVDAWRVFDTMARTDVVSWTTIISGLSKLGSVDEARELFDRMPERNSVSWNAMIAGYVQCGRFKNAFELFDGMRTEGIELNKFVAASMLAACSGMGALEQGEWIHGHIERMGIELDPKLGTTIIDMYCKCGCLDKAFKVFRGLSSRGLSSWNCMIGGLAMHGHGREAVKLFDEMMKEGVIPDDITLLSVLSACAHAGLITEGWHYFYYMVREFRIEPKMEHFGCMVDLLGRAGLLDEAKQVIQEMPMDADAGVLGALLGACMIHGNVDLGEQIGRRVIELDPLNGGRYVLMANLFASAGRWDDAAEVRRLMNDRGVNKEPGCSMIEMGGVVSEFIAGGKSHPQAREIYVMVDEMLERIKAEGYAPDTSGVLHDIDEEEKENPLYYHSEKLAIAFGLLNTRSGDTIRITKNLRVCRDCHAASKLVSKVFDREIIVRDRNRFHHFRGGECSCRDYW
;
A
#
# COMPACT_ATOMS: atom_id res chain seq x y z
N MET A 1 -12.18 85.86 2.59
CA MET A 1 -12.67 85.20 1.36
C MET A 1 -12.38 83.71 1.51
N ALA A 2 -13.39 82.93 1.88
CA ALA A 2 -13.30 81.48 1.99
C ALA A 2 -13.98 80.84 0.77
N ALA A 3 -13.30 79.89 0.13
CA ALA A 3 -13.78 79.14 -1.03
C ALA A 3 -14.86 78.12 -0.62
N PRO A 4 -15.84 77.79 -1.48
CA PRO A 4 -16.95 76.92 -1.12
C PRO A 4 -16.55 75.44 -1.14
N ALA A 5 -17.11 74.68 -0.20
CA ALA A 5 -16.94 73.23 -0.06
C ALA A 5 -17.67 72.48 -1.19
N VAL A 6 -16.96 71.56 -1.84
CA VAL A 6 -17.51 70.62 -2.82
C VAL A 6 -18.11 69.43 -2.08
N VAL A 7 -19.42 69.23 -2.21
CA VAL A 7 -20.15 68.07 -1.69
C VAL A 7 -19.98 66.91 -2.68
N PHE A 8 -19.34 65.82 -2.25
CA PHE A 8 -19.31 64.57 -3.00
C PHE A 8 -20.67 63.86 -2.89
N ALA A 9 -21.33 63.63 -4.03
CA ALA A 9 -22.53 62.81 -4.11
C ALA A 9 -22.17 61.32 -3.96
N SER A 10 -22.88 60.60 -3.09
CA SER A 10 -22.78 59.15 -2.94
C SER A 10 -23.12 58.41 -4.24
N PRO A 11 -22.44 57.30 -4.58
CA PRO A 11 -22.75 56.52 -5.77
C PRO A 11 -24.15 55.89 -5.66
N ALA A 12 -24.91 55.97 -6.75
CA ALA A 12 -26.24 55.37 -6.83
C ALA A 12 -26.19 53.84 -6.62
N PRO A 13 -27.16 53.23 -5.92
CA PRO A 13 -27.20 51.79 -5.75
C PRO A 13 -27.40 51.09 -7.09
N LEU A 14 -26.63 50.01 -7.32
CA LEU A 14 -26.75 49.16 -8.50
C LEU A 14 -28.20 48.66 -8.66
N PRO A 15 -28.74 48.57 -9.89
CA PRO A 15 -30.09 48.09 -10.12
C PRO A 15 -30.25 46.64 -9.63
N ARG A 16 -31.38 46.32 -8.99
CA ARG A 16 -31.72 44.95 -8.60
C ARG A 16 -31.83 44.06 -9.86
N PRO A 17 -31.27 42.83 -9.85
CA PRO A 17 -31.35 41.92 -11.00
C PRO A 17 -32.81 41.58 -11.33
N SER A 18 -33.12 41.34 -12.61
CA SER A 18 -34.44 40.90 -13.04
C SER A 18 -34.78 39.51 -12.48
N THR A 19 -36.06 39.21 -12.33
CA THR A 19 -36.55 37.89 -11.85
C THR A 19 -36.04 36.71 -12.68
N THR A 20 -35.78 36.93 -13.97
CA THR A 20 -35.16 35.97 -14.89
C THR A 20 -33.67 35.71 -14.61
N ASP A 21 -32.92 36.73 -14.16
CA ASP A 21 -31.48 36.61 -13.87
C ASP A 21 -31.25 35.91 -12.52
N GLU A 22 -32.15 36.14 -11.56
CA GLU A 22 -32.17 35.43 -10.28
C GLU A 22 -32.53 33.94 -10.47
N HIS A 23 -33.49 33.64 -11.36
CA HIS A 23 -33.85 32.27 -11.72
C HIS A 23 -32.69 31.53 -12.41
N ARG A 24 -32.00 32.17 -13.37
CA ARG A 24 -30.80 31.60 -14.03
C ARG A 24 -29.70 31.24 -13.03
N ARG A 25 -29.39 32.13 -12.09
CA ARG A 25 -28.37 31.87 -11.04
C ARG A 25 -28.81 30.81 -10.04
N ALA A 26 -30.11 30.67 -9.76
CA ALA A 26 -30.63 29.61 -8.92
C ALA A 26 -30.50 28.24 -9.62
N THR A 27 -30.85 28.15 -10.90
CA THR A 27 -30.72 26.90 -11.68
C THR A 27 -29.26 26.47 -11.83
N LEU A 28 -28.32 27.41 -12.08
CA LEU A 28 -26.88 27.11 -12.15
C LEU A 28 -26.32 26.56 -10.82
N ARG A 29 -26.75 27.13 -9.68
CA ARG A 29 -26.36 26.64 -8.35
C ARG A 29 -26.98 25.29 -8.01
N GLY A 30 -28.20 25.02 -8.48
CA GLY A 30 -28.88 23.73 -8.28
C GLY A 30 -28.09 22.56 -8.88
N LEU A 31 -27.43 22.78 -10.03
CA LEU A 31 -26.65 21.75 -10.71
C LEU A 31 -25.41 21.31 -9.94
N ASP A 32 -24.80 22.19 -9.13
CA ASP A 32 -23.64 21.83 -8.29
C ASP A 32 -24.02 20.80 -7.19
N SER A 33 -25.31 20.65 -6.90
CA SER A 33 -25.88 19.69 -5.95
C SER A 33 -26.52 18.45 -6.59
N CYS A 34 -26.45 18.32 -7.93
CA CYS A 34 -27.02 17.23 -8.69
C CYS A 34 -26.37 15.88 -8.32
N ARG A 35 -27.18 14.84 -8.12
CA ARG A 35 -26.71 13.51 -7.68
C ARG A 35 -27.00 12.40 -8.68
N SER A 36 -27.80 12.67 -9.71
CA SER A 36 -28.26 11.63 -10.63
C SER A 36 -28.47 12.10 -12.06
N MET A 37 -28.42 11.17 -13.02
CA MET A 37 -28.70 11.45 -14.43
C MET A 37 -30.13 11.98 -14.70
N PRO A 38 -31.19 11.50 -14.03
CA PRO A 38 -32.52 12.08 -14.19
C PRO A 38 -32.60 13.56 -13.76
N GLU A 39 -31.98 13.92 -12.63
CA GLU A 39 -31.89 15.32 -12.18
C GLU A 39 -31.11 16.17 -13.18
N LEU A 40 -29.98 15.66 -13.67
CA LEU A 40 -29.19 16.33 -14.69
C LEU A 40 -30.01 16.63 -15.94
N ARG A 41 -30.81 15.67 -16.41
CA ARG A 41 -31.69 15.85 -17.58
C ARG A 41 -32.72 16.94 -17.34
N GLN A 42 -33.26 17.06 -16.11
CA GLN A 42 -34.16 18.15 -15.76
C GLN A 42 -33.45 19.50 -15.82
N TYR A 43 -32.28 19.65 -15.19
CA TYR A 43 -31.50 20.89 -15.24
C TYR A 43 -31.07 21.25 -16.66
N HIS A 44 -30.60 20.27 -17.45
CA HIS A 44 -30.22 20.50 -18.83
C HIS A 44 -31.42 20.94 -19.69
N SER A 45 -32.61 20.35 -19.49
CA SER A 45 -33.84 20.80 -20.17
C SER A 45 -34.24 22.24 -19.78
N GLN A 46 -34.02 22.63 -18.51
CA GLN A 46 -34.25 24.00 -18.04
C GLN A 46 -33.24 24.97 -18.65
N PHE A 47 -31.97 24.59 -18.79
CA PHE A 47 -30.96 25.40 -19.47
C PHE A 47 -31.33 25.69 -20.92
N ILE A 48 -31.83 24.68 -21.65
CA ILE A 48 -32.33 24.88 -23.02
C ILE A 48 -33.49 25.89 -23.03
N ARG A 49 -34.46 25.75 -22.12
CA ARG A 49 -35.61 26.68 -22.02
C ARG A 49 -35.20 28.11 -21.65
N LEU A 50 -34.14 28.27 -20.86
CA LEU A 50 -33.62 29.57 -20.42
C LEU A 50 -32.68 30.23 -21.44
N GLY A 51 -32.40 29.56 -22.56
CA GLY A 51 -31.49 30.03 -23.61
C GLY A 51 -30.02 29.94 -23.22
N LEU A 52 -29.67 29.01 -22.31
CA LEU A 52 -28.30 28.80 -21.81
C LEU A 52 -27.58 27.64 -22.53
N SER A 53 -28.15 27.11 -23.62
CA SER A 53 -27.59 25.99 -24.37
C SER A 53 -26.29 26.30 -25.12
N GLU A 54 -25.96 27.58 -25.29
CA GLU A 54 -24.71 28.05 -25.91
C GLU A 54 -23.75 28.68 -24.88
N ASP A 55 -24.13 28.72 -23.60
CA ASP A 55 -23.36 29.33 -22.52
C ASP A 55 -22.30 28.35 -21.98
N ASN A 56 -21.04 28.77 -21.97
CA ASN A 56 -19.92 27.92 -21.55
C ASN A 56 -19.97 27.53 -20.07
N ASP A 57 -20.45 28.40 -19.17
CA ASP A 57 -20.56 28.07 -17.74
C ASP A 57 -21.69 27.04 -17.51
N ALA A 58 -22.86 27.28 -18.10
CA ALA A 58 -23.99 26.38 -17.98
C ALA A 58 -23.70 24.99 -18.58
N VAL A 59 -23.22 24.94 -19.82
CA VAL A 59 -22.91 23.68 -20.50
C VAL A 59 -21.66 23.02 -19.91
N GLY A 60 -20.66 23.81 -19.49
CA GLY A 60 -19.45 23.30 -18.83
C GLY A 60 -19.74 22.58 -17.52
N ARG A 61 -20.70 23.06 -16.72
CA ARG A 61 -21.15 22.35 -15.50
C ARG A 61 -21.88 21.04 -15.82
N VAL A 62 -22.69 21.01 -16.89
CA VAL A 62 -23.35 19.77 -17.34
C VAL A 62 -22.29 18.76 -17.81
N ILE A 63 -21.33 19.21 -18.61
CA ILE A 63 -20.19 18.41 -19.06
C ILE A 63 -19.39 17.89 -17.86
N LYS A 64 -19.10 18.73 -16.87
CA LYS A 64 -18.40 18.32 -15.64
C LYS A 64 -19.10 17.16 -14.95
N PHE A 65 -20.43 17.21 -14.80
CA PHE A 65 -21.18 16.10 -14.23
C PHE A 65 -21.09 14.85 -15.12
N LEU A 66 -21.34 14.99 -16.42
CA LEU A 66 -21.30 13.87 -17.38
C LEU A 66 -19.93 13.20 -17.48
N SER A 67 -18.86 13.96 -17.27
CA SER A 67 -17.49 13.49 -17.43
C SER A 67 -16.89 12.94 -16.13
N LEU A 68 -17.23 13.51 -14.97
CA LEU A 68 -16.56 13.20 -13.69
C LEU A 68 -17.43 12.43 -12.69
N HIS A 69 -18.74 12.40 -12.88
CA HIS A 69 -19.63 11.67 -11.97
C HIS A 69 -19.64 10.16 -12.31
N PRO A 70 -19.72 9.24 -11.33
CA PRO A 70 -19.77 7.79 -11.59
C PRO A 70 -20.92 7.35 -12.49
N SER A 71 -22.04 8.09 -12.48
CA SER A 71 -23.20 7.84 -13.35
C SER A 71 -23.16 8.65 -14.67
N GLY A 72 -22.02 9.25 -15.00
CA GLY A 72 -21.86 10.15 -16.14
C GLY A 72 -21.94 9.42 -17.49
N ASP A 73 -22.11 10.20 -18.56
CA ASP A 73 -22.14 9.74 -19.95
C ASP A 73 -21.15 10.59 -20.76
N LEU A 74 -19.90 10.13 -20.82
CA LEU A 74 -18.81 10.82 -21.50
C LEU A 74 -19.06 10.99 -23.02
N PRO A 75 -19.59 10.00 -23.76
CA PRO A 75 -20.05 10.20 -25.14
C PRO A 75 -21.07 11.33 -25.29
N TYR A 76 -21.99 11.49 -24.32
CA TYR A 76 -22.91 12.61 -24.34
C TYR A 76 -22.22 13.95 -24.07
N ALA A 77 -21.27 14.00 -23.14
CA ALA A 77 -20.46 15.19 -22.89
C ALA A 77 -19.71 15.67 -24.14
N LEU A 78 -19.12 14.75 -24.90
CA LEU A 78 -18.44 15.04 -26.16
C LEU A 78 -19.41 15.56 -27.24
N ARG A 79 -20.65 15.07 -27.28
CA ARG A 79 -21.69 15.62 -28.17
C ARG A 79 -22.05 17.07 -27.81
N LEU A 80 -22.14 17.39 -26.52
CA LEU A 80 -22.44 18.76 -26.06
C LEU A 80 -21.33 19.75 -26.45
N LEU A 81 -20.06 19.34 -26.40
CA LEU A 81 -18.95 20.15 -26.92
C LEU A 81 -19.12 20.50 -28.41
N GLY A 82 -19.63 19.55 -29.22
CA GLY A 82 -19.92 19.77 -30.64
C GLY A 82 -21.04 20.78 -30.89
N LEU A 83 -21.93 21.00 -29.92
CA LEU A 83 -23.03 21.96 -30.01
C LEU A 83 -22.64 23.38 -29.58
N LEU A 84 -21.53 23.53 -28.84
CA LEU A 84 -21.05 24.85 -28.44
C LEU A 84 -20.41 25.57 -29.62
N PRO A 85 -20.87 26.78 -29.99
CA PRO A 85 -20.31 27.52 -31.12
C PRO A 85 -18.90 28.07 -30.83
N ARG A 86 -18.63 28.40 -29.55
CA ARG A 86 -17.33 28.92 -29.08
C ARG A 86 -16.99 28.31 -27.71
N PRO A 87 -16.55 27.04 -27.67
CA PRO A 87 -16.14 26.41 -26.42
C PRO A 87 -14.90 27.09 -25.84
N ASP A 88 -14.86 27.25 -24.53
CA ASP A 88 -13.72 27.80 -23.81
C ASP A 88 -12.73 26.70 -23.34
N PRO A 89 -11.53 27.07 -22.83
CA PRO A 89 -10.57 26.08 -22.33
C PRO A 89 -11.08 25.28 -21.13
N PHE A 90 -12.03 25.77 -20.34
CA PHE A 90 -12.56 25.06 -19.18
C PHE A 90 -13.34 23.82 -19.60
N VAL A 91 -14.17 23.93 -20.64
CA VAL A 91 -14.92 22.80 -21.20
C VAL A 91 -13.97 21.72 -21.73
N PHE A 92 -12.95 22.11 -22.52
CA PHE A 92 -11.94 21.19 -23.03
C PHE A 92 -11.14 20.52 -21.91
N ASN A 93 -10.63 21.29 -20.95
CA ASN A 93 -9.84 20.75 -19.85
C ASN A 93 -10.64 19.77 -18.99
N THR A 94 -11.94 20.02 -18.80
CA THR A 94 -12.85 19.14 -18.07
C THR A 94 -13.01 17.79 -18.77
N LEU A 95 -13.19 17.80 -20.09
CA LEU A 95 -13.28 16.58 -20.90
C LEU A 95 -11.94 15.84 -20.95
N LEU A 96 -10.83 16.56 -21.15
CA LEU A 96 -9.47 16.00 -21.13
C LEU A 96 -9.15 15.29 -19.81
N CYS A 97 -9.58 15.85 -18.66
CA CYS A 97 -9.40 15.20 -17.36
C CYS A 97 -10.10 13.83 -17.23
N ALA A 98 -11.18 13.63 -17.98
CA ALA A 98 -12.04 12.45 -17.90
C ALA A 98 -11.69 11.36 -18.92
N LEU A 99 -10.96 11.70 -19.98
CA LEU A 99 -10.57 10.72 -20.99
C LEU A 99 -9.49 9.76 -20.45
N PRO A 100 -9.70 8.43 -20.57
CA PRO A 100 -8.74 7.45 -20.08
C PRO A 100 -7.60 7.20 -21.07
N SER A 101 -7.83 7.43 -22.37
CA SER A 101 -6.89 7.11 -23.44
C SER A 101 -5.97 8.29 -23.80
N PRO A 102 -4.65 8.08 -23.91
CA PRO A 102 -3.73 9.07 -24.46
C PRO A 102 -4.15 9.54 -25.86
N ALA A 103 -4.55 8.60 -26.72
CA ALA A 103 -4.92 8.90 -28.11
C ALA A 103 -6.17 9.79 -28.19
N GLU A 104 -7.21 9.48 -27.43
CA GLU A 104 -8.44 10.29 -27.39
C GLU A 104 -8.16 11.69 -26.83
N SER A 105 -7.30 11.78 -25.81
CA SER A 105 -6.91 13.06 -25.20
C SER A 105 -6.14 13.94 -26.17
N LEU A 106 -5.22 13.37 -26.95
CA LEU A 106 -4.48 14.09 -27.99
C LEU A 106 -5.37 14.52 -29.16
N LEU A 107 -6.36 13.70 -29.53
CA LEU A 107 -7.35 14.05 -30.55
C LEU A 107 -8.22 15.23 -30.08
N LEU A 108 -8.70 15.20 -28.84
CA LEU A 108 -9.49 16.29 -28.27
C LEU A 108 -8.67 17.58 -28.14
N TYR A 109 -7.38 17.48 -27.80
CA TYR A 109 -6.47 18.63 -27.81
C TYR A 109 -6.24 19.18 -29.22
N SER A 110 -6.13 18.30 -30.21
CA SER A 110 -6.03 18.71 -31.61
C SER A 110 -7.29 19.46 -32.05
N ASP A 111 -8.49 19.00 -31.66
CA ASP A 111 -9.76 19.74 -31.88
C ASP A 111 -9.75 21.11 -31.19
N MET A 112 -9.29 21.19 -29.95
CA MET A 112 -9.12 22.46 -29.23
C MET A 112 -8.28 23.47 -30.03
N LEU A 113 -7.13 23.04 -30.54
CA LEU A 113 -6.23 23.87 -31.35
C LEU A 113 -6.85 24.23 -32.72
N LEU A 114 -7.52 23.28 -33.39
CA LEU A 114 -8.20 23.52 -34.67
C LEU A 114 -9.34 24.54 -34.54
N ARG A 115 -10.03 24.55 -33.40
CA ARG A 115 -11.04 25.57 -33.06
C ARG A 115 -10.44 26.89 -32.58
N SER A 116 -9.12 27.04 -32.63
CA SER A 116 -8.39 28.24 -32.18
C SER A 116 -8.62 28.57 -30.70
N VAL A 117 -8.89 27.55 -29.87
CA VAL A 117 -9.02 27.72 -28.42
C VAL A 117 -7.63 27.58 -27.80
N ALA A 118 -7.15 28.65 -27.17
CA ALA A 118 -5.80 28.70 -26.61
C ALA A 118 -5.66 27.79 -25.38
N PRO A 119 -4.65 26.89 -25.33
CA PRO A 119 -4.32 26.13 -24.13
C PRO A 119 -3.93 27.05 -22.97
N ASN A 120 -4.17 26.58 -21.74
CA ASN A 120 -3.73 27.25 -20.53
C ASN A 120 -2.90 26.29 -19.64
N SER A 121 -2.42 26.78 -18.49
CA SER A 121 -1.61 25.99 -17.56
C SER A 121 -2.35 24.77 -16.98
N PHE A 122 -3.68 24.73 -17.05
CA PHE A 122 -4.50 23.58 -16.65
C PHE A 122 -4.72 22.57 -17.79
N THR A 123 -4.42 22.92 -19.04
CA THR A 123 -4.56 22.00 -20.18
C THR A 123 -3.51 20.89 -20.17
N PHE A 124 -2.24 21.23 -19.90
CA PHE A 124 -1.13 20.27 -19.94
C PHE A 124 -1.22 19.16 -18.88
N PRO A 125 -1.57 19.44 -17.60
CA PRO A 125 -1.77 18.38 -16.60
C PRO A 125 -2.85 17.38 -17.03
N SER A 126 -3.95 17.88 -17.62
CA SER A 126 -5.05 17.03 -18.11
C SER A 126 -4.61 16.13 -19.26
N LEU A 127 -3.72 16.61 -20.13
CA LEU A 127 -3.14 15.81 -21.22
C LEU A 127 -2.11 14.81 -20.74
N LEU A 128 -1.21 15.23 -19.85
CA LEU A 128 -0.11 14.42 -19.38
C LEU A 128 -0.59 13.26 -18.49
N LYS A 129 -1.73 13.40 -17.81
CA LYS A 129 -2.28 12.34 -16.94
C LYS A 129 -2.49 11.00 -17.67
N PRO A 130 -3.27 10.90 -18.75
CA PRO A 130 -3.43 9.65 -19.50
C PRO A 130 -2.14 9.23 -20.19
N ILE A 131 -1.35 10.16 -20.73
CA ILE A 131 -0.04 9.89 -21.36
C ILE A 131 0.94 9.23 -20.38
N SER A 132 1.01 9.72 -19.13
CA SER A 132 1.77 9.10 -18.03
C SER A 132 1.31 7.68 -17.75
N ALA A 133 -0.01 7.46 -17.69
CA ALA A 133 -0.57 6.13 -17.41
C ALA A 133 -0.24 5.13 -18.53
N GLY A 134 -0.27 5.58 -19.79
CA GLY A 134 0.16 4.79 -20.95
C GLY A 134 1.68 4.71 -21.16
N ARG A 135 2.48 5.43 -20.37
CA ARG A 135 3.93 5.61 -20.56
C ARG A 135 4.33 6.01 -21.99
N ASP A 136 3.51 6.84 -22.63
CA ASP A 136 3.78 7.32 -24.00
C ASP A 136 4.79 8.48 -23.97
N ILE A 137 6.07 8.12 -24.07
CA ILE A 137 7.20 9.05 -23.96
C ILE A 137 7.18 10.08 -25.10
N ASP A 138 6.83 9.65 -26.31
CA ASP A 138 6.87 10.52 -27.49
C ASP A 138 5.74 11.55 -27.47
N ALA A 139 4.52 11.14 -27.14
CA ALA A 139 3.42 12.08 -26.94
C ALA A 139 3.73 13.08 -25.82
N GLY A 140 4.29 12.63 -24.69
CA GLY A 140 4.65 13.53 -23.60
C GLY A 140 5.74 14.54 -23.99
N ARG A 141 6.73 14.13 -24.80
CA ARG A 141 7.74 15.04 -25.36
C ARG A 141 7.13 16.06 -26.32
N GLN A 142 6.13 15.68 -27.11
CA GLN A 142 5.39 16.62 -27.96
C GLN A 142 4.61 17.65 -27.10
N VAL A 143 3.94 17.19 -26.03
CA VAL A 143 3.27 18.10 -25.09
C VAL A 143 4.28 19.04 -24.43
N HIS A 144 5.44 18.56 -24.00
CA HIS A 144 6.52 19.41 -23.49
C HIS A 144 6.96 20.45 -24.54
N ALA A 145 7.16 20.05 -25.81
CA ALA A 145 7.48 21.00 -26.87
C ALA A 145 6.39 22.07 -27.06
N HIS A 146 5.11 21.72 -26.88
CA HIS A 146 4.01 22.70 -26.90
C HIS A 146 4.07 23.65 -25.69
N VAL A 147 4.38 23.17 -24.48
CA VAL A 147 4.61 24.02 -23.30
C VAL A 147 5.67 25.08 -23.60
N LEU A 148 6.78 24.69 -24.25
CA LEU A 148 7.83 25.62 -24.66
C LEU A 148 7.35 26.60 -25.74
N LYS A 149 6.78 26.10 -26.84
CA LYS A 149 6.35 26.90 -28.00
C LYS A 149 5.25 27.92 -27.65
N LEU A 150 4.37 27.58 -26.71
CA LEU A 150 3.27 28.44 -26.26
C LEU A 150 3.67 29.38 -25.12
N GLY A 151 4.94 29.38 -24.69
CA GLY A 151 5.45 30.32 -23.69
C GLY A 151 5.15 29.95 -22.24
N PHE A 152 4.77 28.70 -21.95
CA PHE A 152 4.52 28.20 -20.58
C PHE A 152 5.79 27.67 -19.89
N HIS A 153 6.99 27.83 -20.48
CA HIS A 153 8.25 27.49 -19.82
C HIS A 153 8.45 28.16 -18.44
N PRO A 154 8.14 29.46 -18.27
CA PRO A 154 8.28 30.12 -16.96
C PRO A 154 7.20 29.73 -15.94
N ASP A 155 6.14 29.04 -16.36
CA ASP A 155 5.02 28.65 -15.50
C ASP A 155 5.39 27.42 -14.65
N VAL A 156 5.63 27.66 -13.36
CA VAL A 156 6.03 26.65 -12.37
C VAL A 156 5.06 25.47 -12.34
N PHE A 157 3.76 25.73 -12.49
CA PHE A 157 2.74 24.67 -12.48
C PHE A 157 2.88 23.72 -13.68
N SER A 158 3.06 24.25 -14.89
CA SER A 158 3.32 23.45 -16.09
C SER A 158 4.61 22.64 -15.98
N GLN A 159 5.70 23.26 -15.48
CA GLN A 159 6.99 22.59 -15.26
C GLN A 159 6.87 21.44 -14.24
N ASN A 160 6.19 21.66 -13.12
CA ASN A 160 5.98 20.62 -12.09
C ASN A 160 5.21 19.41 -12.64
N ASN A 161 4.26 19.62 -13.57
CA ASN A 161 3.54 18.53 -14.22
C ASN A 161 4.41 17.77 -15.25
N LEU A 162 5.32 18.45 -15.94
CA LEU A 162 6.31 17.80 -16.80
C LEU A 162 7.31 16.95 -16.01
N ILE A 163 7.82 17.46 -14.88
CA ILE A 163 8.67 16.69 -13.96
C ILE A 163 7.94 15.42 -13.52
N ARG A 164 6.69 15.54 -13.07
CA ARG A 164 5.87 14.39 -12.67
C ARG A 164 5.71 13.37 -13.80
N PHE A 165 5.45 13.84 -15.02
CA PHE A 165 5.34 12.98 -16.20
C PHE A 165 6.64 12.19 -16.41
N TYR A 166 7.78 12.87 -16.52
CA TYR A 166 9.07 12.21 -16.76
C TYR A 166 9.42 11.19 -15.67
N LEU A 167 9.22 11.53 -14.39
CA LEU A 167 9.45 10.60 -13.27
C LEU A 167 8.53 9.38 -13.34
N SER A 168 7.25 9.56 -13.70
CA SER A 168 6.32 8.43 -13.84
C SER A 168 6.68 7.46 -14.97
N CYS A 169 7.37 7.96 -16.00
CA CYS A 169 7.91 7.19 -17.10
C CYS A 169 9.32 6.61 -16.81
N GLY A 170 9.88 6.86 -15.61
CA GLY A 170 11.23 6.42 -15.23
C GLY A 170 12.36 7.23 -15.86
N LEU A 171 12.07 8.37 -16.50
CA LEU A 171 13.04 9.23 -17.17
C LEU A 171 13.59 10.29 -16.21
N THR A 172 14.39 9.86 -15.23
CA THR A 172 14.94 10.74 -14.17
C THR A 172 15.79 11.88 -14.75
N VAL A 173 16.61 11.61 -15.77
CA VAL A 173 17.48 12.62 -16.41
C VAL A 173 16.66 13.74 -17.07
N ASP A 174 15.57 13.39 -17.75
CA ASP A 174 14.68 14.38 -18.37
C ASP A 174 13.95 15.21 -17.30
N ALA A 175 13.54 14.59 -16.20
CA ALA A 175 12.93 15.29 -15.06
C ALA A 175 13.88 16.30 -14.41
N TRP A 176 15.15 15.91 -14.20
CA TRP A 176 16.20 16.78 -13.68
C TRP A 176 16.48 17.95 -14.62
N ARG A 177 16.56 17.69 -15.93
CA ARG A 177 16.75 18.75 -16.92
C ARG A 177 15.65 19.80 -16.84
N VAL A 178 14.39 19.38 -16.69
CA VAL A 178 13.27 20.32 -16.51
C VAL A 178 13.49 21.16 -15.26
N PHE A 179 13.76 20.52 -14.12
CA PHE A 179 13.94 21.19 -12.83
C PHE A 179 15.12 22.18 -12.80
N ASP A 180 16.27 21.79 -13.32
CA ASP A 180 17.48 22.63 -13.34
C ASP A 180 17.31 23.86 -14.23
N THR A 181 16.41 23.79 -15.22
CA THR A 181 16.08 24.92 -16.11
C THR A 181 14.99 25.84 -15.56
N MET A 182 14.34 25.50 -14.44
CA MET A 182 13.29 26.32 -13.85
C MET A 182 13.86 27.63 -13.30
N ALA A 183 13.33 28.76 -13.76
CA ALA A 183 13.75 30.08 -13.27
C ALA A 183 13.41 30.31 -11.79
N ARG A 184 12.36 29.65 -11.29
CA ARG A 184 11.92 29.67 -9.89
C ARG A 184 11.43 28.29 -9.51
N THR A 185 11.94 27.75 -8.40
CA THR A 185 11.43 26.52 -7.80
C THR A 185 10.66 26.88 -6.53
N ASP A 186 9.48 26.28 -6.37
CA ASP A 186 8.70 26.37 -5.15
C ASP A 186 8.73 25.03 -4.40
N VAL A 187 8.13 24.99 -3.21
CA VAL A 187 8.04 23.75 -2.44
C VAL A 187 7.40 22.61 -3.24
N VAL A 188 6.46 22.90 -4.15
CA VAL A 188 5.83 21.88 -5.01
C VAL A 188 6.84 21.30 -6.01
N SER A 189 7.74 22.11 -6.57
CA SER A 189 8.81 21.64 -7.46
C SER A 189 9.72 20.64 -6.76
N TRP A 190 10.24 20.99 -5.58
CA TRP A 190 11.13 20.12 -4.80
C TRP A 190 10.42 18.83 -4.38
N THR A 191 9.21 18.95 -3.84
CA THR A 191 8.45 17.78 -3.35
C THR A 191 8.01 16.83 -4.46
N THR A 192 7.79 17.34 -5.68
CA THR A 192 7.47 16.51 -6.84
C THR A 192 8.64 15.60 -7.21
N ILE A 193 9.88 16.11 -7.19
CA ILE A 193 11.07 15.28 -7.45
C ILE A 193 11.32 14.30 -6.31
N ILE A 194 11.30 14.76 -5.06
CA ILE A 194 11.51 13.91 -3.88
C ILE A 194 10.54 12.72 -3.91
N SER A 195 9.25 12.99 -4.15
CA SER A 195 8.22 11.95 -4.23
C SER A 195 8.43 11.01 -5.41
N GLY A 196 8.87 11.52 -6.56
CA GLY A 196 9.10 10.69 -7.75
C GLY A 196 10.35 9.82 -7.64
N LEU A 197 11.46 10.35 -7.13
CA LEU A 197 12.68 9.58 -6.86
C LEU A 197 12.43 8.48 -5.83
N SER A 198 11.70 8.81 -4.76
CA SER A 198 11.30 7.81 -3.75
C SER A 198 10.50 6.66 -4.38
N LYS A 199 9.55 6.97 -5.28
CA LYS A 199 8.77 5.94 -6.01
C LYS A 199 9.62 5.07 -6.94
N LEU A 200 10.75 5.58 -7.42
CA LEU A 200 11.71 4.84 -8.23
C LEU A 200 12.74 4.07 -7.39
N GLY A 201 12.67 4.18 -6.06
CA GLY A 201 13.60 3.50 -5.12
C GLY A 201 14.85 4.31 -4.79
N SER A 202 15.11 5.45 -5.44
CA SER A 202 16.25 6.34 -5.20
C SER A 202 16.01 7.28 -4.01
N VAL A 203 15.71 6.70 -2.84
CA VAL A 203 15.35 7.46 -1.63
C VAL A 203 16.51 8.26 -1.03
N ASP A 204 17.75 7.83 -1.27
CA ASP A 204 18.95 8.54 -0.82
C ASP A 204 19.15 9.86 -1.59
N GLU A 205 18.99 9.83 -2.91
CA GLU A 205 18.99 11.06 -3.74
C GLU A 205 17.83 11.99 -3.35
N ALA A 206 16.65 11.42 -3.07
CA ALA A 206 15.51 12.17 -2.57
C ALA A 206 15.83 12.85 -1.23
N ARG A 207 16.62 12.19 -0.36
CA ARG A 207 17.06 12.76 0.91
C ARG A 207 18.01 13.93 0.73
N GLU A 208 19.03 13.76 -0.10
CA GLU A 208 19.99 14.83 -0.40
C GLU A 208 19.29 16.08 -0.93
N LEU A 209 18.28 15.89 -1.80
CA LEU A 209 17.43 16.97 -2.27
C LEU A 209 16.64 17.63 -1.16
N PHE A 210 16.01 16.83 -0.29
CA PHE A 210 15.28 17.33 0.87
C PHE A 210 16.18 18.19 1.76
N ASP A 211 17.44 17.79 1.98
CA ASP A 211 18.43 18.52 2.77
C ASP A 211 18.90 19.84 2.14
N ARG A 212 18.80 19.95 0.81
CA ARG A 212 19.12 21.18 0.06
C ARG A 212 17.95 22.14 -0.11
N MET A 213 16.73 21.76 0.30
CA MET A 213 15.55 22.61 0.16
C MET A 213 15.72 23.94 0.93
N PRO A 214 15.55 25.10 0.27
CA PRO A 214 15.66 26.41 0.92
C PRO A 214 14.57 26.64 1.97
N GLU A 215 13.35 26.18 1.69
CA GLU A 215 12.19 26.30 2.55
C GLU A 215 11.51 24.94 2.68
N ARG A 216 11.19 24.55 3.91
CA ARG A 216 10.48 23.31 4.22
C ARG A 216 9.17 23.62 4.92
N ASN A 217 8.12 22.91 4.52
CA ASN A 217 6.83 22.93 5.17
C ASN A 217 6.33 21.49 5.38
N SER A 218 5.18 21.35 6.04
CA SER A 218 4.58 20.05 6.36
C SER A 218 4.40 19.12 5.15
N VAL A 219 4.18 19.66 3.94
CA VAL A 219 4.08 18.87 2.69
C VAL A 219 5.43 18.27 2.32
N SER A 220 6.52 19.05 2.43
CA SER A 220 7.87 18.56 2.13
C SER A 220 8.37 17.50 3.11
N TRP A 221 8.12 17.69 4.41
CA TRP A 221 8.42 16.68 5.42
C TRP A 221 7.64 15.40 5.15
N ASN A 222 6.34 15.51 4.89
CA ASN A 222 5.53 14.36 4.53
C ASN A 222 6.02 13.63 3.28
N ALA A 223 6.43 14.35 2.23
CA ALA A 223 6.94 13.74 1.00
C ALA A 223 8.17 12.86 1.26
N MET A 224 9.11 13.34 2.09
CA MET A 224 10.31 12.58 2.43
C MET A 224 10.02 11.43 3.41
N ILE A 225 9.21 11.68 4.45
CA ILE A 225 8.79 10.64 5.41
C ILE A 225 8.05 9.52 4.67
N ALA A 226 7.06 9.86 3.83
CA ALA A 226 6.33 8.88 3.03
C ALA A 226 7.25 8.13 2.06
N GLY A 227 8.25 8.80 1.49
CA GLY A 227 9.28 8.18 0.66
C GLY A 227 10.08 7.11 1.41
N TYR A 228 10.56 7.42 2.62
CA TYR A 228 11.23 6.43 3.46
C TYR A 228 10.34 5.23 3.81
N VAL A 229 9.08 5.49 4.18
CA VAL A 229 8.11 4.44 4.50
C VAL A 229 7.83 3.54 3.30
N GLN A 230 7.66 4.12 2.10
CA GLN A 230 7.45 3.36 0.87
C GLN A 230 8.65 2.48 0.51
N CYS A 231 9.86 2.93 0.81
CA CYS A 231 11.09 2.17 0.59
C CYS A 231 11.46 1.23 1.75
N GLY A 232 10.59 1.05 2.74
CA GLY A 232 10.83 0.18 3.90
C GLY A 232 11.89 0.69 4.89
N ARG A 233 12.35 1.93 4.75
CA ARG A 233 13.36 2.56 5.62
C ARG A 233 12.73 3.23 6.83
N PHE A 234 12.05 2.43 7.66
CA PHE A 234 11.22 2.94 8.76
C PHE A 234 12.02 3.70 9.83
N LYS A 235 13.24 3.25 10.16
CA LYS A 235 14.12 3.96 11.14
C LYS A 235 14.40 5.41 10.70
N ASN A 236 14.78 5.61 9.44
CA ASN A 236 15.01 6.94 8.88
C ASN A 236 13.73 7.79 8.80
N ALA A 237 12.56 7.16 8.59
CA ALA A 237 11.29 7.87 8.66
C ALA A 237 11.02 8.43 10.07
N PHE A 238 11.34 7.67 11.13
CA PHE A 238 11.22 8.11 12.52
C PHE A 238 12.25 9.17 12.91
N GLU A 239 13.52 8.99 12.53
CA GLU A 239 14.56 10.02 12.70
C GLU A 239 14.12 11.35 12.08
N LEU A 240 13.56 11.28 10.87
CA LEU A 240 13.09 12.47 10.19
C LEU A 240 11.84 13.08 10.83
N PHE A 241 10.93 12.24 11.31
CA PHE A 241 9.74 12.68 12.02
C PHE A 241 10.10 13.38 13.35
N ASP A 242 11.10 12.89 14.08
CA ASP A 242 11.59 13.57 15.28
C ASP A 242 12.26 14.91 14.93
N GLY A 243 13.02 14.98 13.84
CA GLY A 243 13.53 16.24 13.30
C GLY A 243 12.43 17.25 12.94
N MET A 244 11.33 16.79 12.32
CA MET A 244 10.17 17.63 12.01
C MET A 244 9.57 18.24 13.28
N ARG A 245 9.49 17.45 14.36
CA ARG A 245 8.93 17.86 15.65
C ARG A 245 9.84 18.83 16.39
N THR A 246 11.16 18.65 16.33
CA THR A 246 12.11 19.58 16.97
C THR A 246 12.12 20.94 16.28
N GLU A 247 11.82 21.00 14.98
CA GLU A 247 11.58 22.25 14.24
C GLU A 247 10.21 22.89 14.54
N GLY A 248 9.40 22.29 15.41
CA GLY A 248 8.10 22.83 15.82
C GLY A 248 7.01 22.71 14.77
N ILE A 249 7.19 21.85 13.76
CA ILE A 249 6.19 21.64 12.72
C ILE A 249 5.14 20.66 13.24
N GLU A 250 3.89 21.12 13.27
CA GLU A 250 2.78 20.31 13.78
C GLU A 250 2.49 19.10 12.89
N LEU A 251 2.14 17.99 13.54
CA LEU A 251 1.69 16.79 12.89
C LEU A 251 0.32 17.03 12.26
N ASN A 252 0.20 16.75 10.97
CA ASN A 252 -1.06 16.75 10.25
C ASN A 252 -1.49 15.32 9.91
N LYS A 253 -2.72 15.16 9.39
CA LYS A 253 -3.28 13.84 9.05
C LYS A 253 -2.44 13.04 8.05
N PHE A 254 -1.71 13.69 7.15
CA PHE A 254 -0.89 13.01 6.15
C PHE A 254 0.37 12.42 6.77
N VAL A 255 1.08 13.20 7.58
CA VAL A 255 2.26 12.73 8.33
C VAL A 255 1.85 11.63 9.30
N ALA A 256 0.72 11.80 9.99
CA ALA A 256 0.17 10.79 10.89
C ALA A 256 -0.06 9.46 10.16
N ALA A 257 -0.70 9.48 8.99
CA ALA A 257 -0.93 8.29 8.19
C ALA A 257 0.38 7.62 7.75
N SER A 258 1.39 8.39 7.31
CA SER A 258 2.71 7.86 6.95
C SER A 258 3.43 7.22 8.14
N MET A 259 3.39 7.87 9.31
CA MET A 259 4.03 7.33 10.51
C MET A 259 3.30 6.10 11.07
N LEU A 260 1.97 6.06 11.01
CA LEU A 260 1.20 4.86 11.36
C LEU A 260 1.53 3.69 10.43
N ALA A 261 1.71 3.94 9.12
CA ALA A 261 2.18 2.91 8.19
C ALA A 261 3.61 2.43 8.51
N ALA A 262 4.50 3.33 8.98
CA ALA A 262 5.82 2.94 9.49
C ALA A 262 5.71 2.05 10.74
N CYS A 263 4.78 2.36 11.65
CA CYS A 263 4.47 1.55 12.83
C CYS A 263 3.99 0.15 12.40
N SER A 264 3.06 0.07 11.44
CA SER A 264 2.61 -1.20 10.85
C SER A 264 3.78 -2.02 10.28
N GLY A 265 4.76 -1.37 9.66
CA GLY A 265 5.94 -2.02 9.09
C GLY A 265 6.82 -2.66 10.16
N MET A 266 7.17 -1.93 11.21
CA MET A 266 8.06 -2.39 12.27
C MET A 266 7.37 -3.23 13.36
N GLY A 267 6.04 -3.20 13.45
CA GLY A 267 5.31 -3.74 14.60
C GLY A 267 5.45 -2.85 15.85
N ALA A 268 5.52 -1.54 15.62
CA ALA A 268 5.79 -0.48 16.60
C ALA A 268 4.47 -0.02 17.26
N LEU A 269 3.95 -0.82 18.18
CA LEU A 269 2.67 -0.61 18.84
C LEU A 269 2.65 0.63 19.75
N GLU A 270 3.66 0.86 20.59
CA GLU A 270 3.63 1.98 21.55
C GLU A 270 3.75 3.32 20.81
N GLN A 271 4.61 3.43 19.79
CA GLN A 271 4.64 4.64 18.96
C GLN A 271 3.34 4.82 18.16
N GLY A 272 2.76 3.74 17.64
CA GLY A 272 1.47 3.79 16.93
C GLY A 272 0.34 4.28 17.84
N GLU A 273 0.30 3.82 19.10
CA GLU A 273 -0.64 4.29 20.12
C GLU A 273 -0.42 5.75 20.49
N TRP A 274 0.84 6.18 20.60
CA TRP A 274 1.17 7.57 20.87
C TRP A 274 0.67 8.49 19.74
N ILE A 275 0.87 8.10 18.48
CA ILE A 275 0.37 8.85 17.31
C ILE A 275 -1.16 8.89 17.32
N HIS A 276 -1.82 7.76 17.54
CA HIS A 276 -3.28 7.70 17.59
C HIS A 276 -3.85 8.58 18.73
N GLY A 277 -3.30 8.50 19.94
CA GLY A 277 -3.69 9.38 21.04
C GLY A 277 -3.34 10.86 20.81
N HIS A 278 -2.35 11.16 19.97
CA HIS A 278 -2.06 12.53 19.54
C HIS A 278 -3.11 13.05 18.54
N ILE A 279 -3.55 12.22 17.57
CA ILE A 279 -4.64 12.53 16.64
C ILE A 279 -5.91 12.91 17.41
N GLU A 280 -6.28 12.11 18.42
CA GLU A 280 -7.45 12.36 19.27
C GLU A 280 -7.32 13.66 20.07
N ARG A 281 -6.17 13.88 20.73
CA ARG A 281 -5.95 15.10 21.56
C ARG A 281 -5.95 16.39 20.76
N MET A 282 -5.43 16.36 19.53
CA MET A 282 -5.39 17.52 18.64
C MET A 282 -6.68 17.72 17.85
N GLY A 283 -7.67 16.82 18.00
CA GLY A 283 -8.92 16.89 17.26
C GLY A 283 -8.73 16.77 15.75
N ILE A 284 -7.70 16.02 15.31
CA ILE A 284 -7.47 15.77 13.90
C ILE A 284 -8.64 14.91 13.37
N GLU A 285 -9.34 15.43 12.37
CA GLU A 285 -10.49 14.75 11.78
C GLU A 285 -10.08 13.36 11.24
N LEU A 286 -10.76 12.34 11.75
CA LEU A 286 -10.56 10.95 11.35
C LEU A 286 -11.42 10.65 10.13
N ASP A 287 -10.89 11.03 8.96
CA ASP A 287 -11.49 10.64 7.68
C ASP A 287 -11.39 9.12 7.45
N PRO A 288 -12.20 8.52 6.56
CA PRO A 288 -12.21 7.07 6.35
C PRO A 288 -10.83 6.48 6.00
N LYS A 289 -9.94 7.28 5.37
CA LYS A 289 -8.60 6.83 5.00
C LYS A 289 -7.71 6.76 6.24
N LEU A 290 -7.65 7.82 7.04
CA LEU A 290 -6.88 7.85 8.28
C LEU A 290 -7.39 6.78 9.27
N GLY A 291 -8.72 6.63 9.39
CA GLY A 291 -9.33 5.58 10.20
C GLY A 291 -8.90 4.18 9.78
N THR A 292 -8.90 3.90 8.46
CA THR A 292 -8.40 2.63 7.93
C THR A 292 -6.92 2.42 8.23
N THR A 293 -6.08 3.46 8.17
CA THR A 293 -4.66 3.37 8.51
C THR A 293 -4.43 3.05 9.99
N ILE A 294 -5.23 3.62 10.89
CA ILE A 294 -5.16 3.30 12.34
C ILE A 294 -5.56 1.84 12.59
N ILE A 295 -6.61 1.36 11.93
CA ILE A 295 -7.03 -0.05 12.00
C ILE A 295 -5.91 -0.97 11.50
N ASP A 296 -5.32 -0.67 10.34
CA ASP A 296 -4.21 -1.45 9.77
C ASP A 296 -3.02 -1.51 10.71
N MET A 297 -2.67 -0.39 11.35
CA MET A 297 -1.60 -0.32 12.34
C MET A 297 -1.87 -1.24 13.53
N TYR A 298 -3.06 -1.18 14.14
CA TYR A 298 -3.38 -2.06 15.27
C TYR A 298 -3.42 -3.53 14.87
N CYS A 299 -3.98 -3.87 13.71
CA CYS A 299 -3.94 -5.24 13.18
C CYS A 299 -2.49 -5.71 13.01
N LYS A 300 -1.64 -4.95 12.31
CA LYS A 300 -0.25 -5.34 12.01
C LYS A 300 0.72 -5.22 13.19
N CYS A 301 0.34 -4.54 14.27
CA CYS A 301 1.08 -4.53 15.54
C CYS A 301 0.56 -5.58 16.55
N GLY A 302 -0.39 -6.44 16.15
CA GLY A 302 -0.84 -7.56 16.97
C GLY A 302 -1.86 -7.20 18.04
N CYS A 303 -2.61 -6.10 17.88
CA CYS A 303 -3.62 -5.63 18.83
C CYS A 303 -5.02 -5.52 18.20
N LEU A 304 -5.61 -6.66 17.84
CA LEU A 304 -6.93 -6.73 17.19
C LEU A 304 -8.05 -6.05 17.99
N ASP A 305 -7.99 -6.09 19.32
CA ASP A 305 -9.01 -5.46 20.17
C ASP A 305 -9.09 -3.94 19.96
N LYS A 306 -7.94 -3.27 19.85
CA LYS A 306 -7.90 -1.82 19.56
C LYS A 306 -8.31 -1.54 18.12
N ALA A 307 -7.93 -2.41 17.17
CA ALA A 307 -8.38 -2.32 15.78
C ALA A 307 -9.92 -2.35 15.68
N PHE A 308 -10.57 -3.30 16.36
CA PHE A 308 -12.03 -3.39 16.42
C PHE A 308 -12.68 -2.17 17.08
N LYS A 309 -12.10 -1.64 18.17
CA LYS A 309 -12.62 -0.43 18.83
C LYS A 309 -12.65 0.75 17.86
N VAL A 310 -11.57 0.98 17.13
CA VAL A 310 -11.49 2.04 16.12
C VAL A 310 -12.48 1.78 14.99
N PHE A 311 -12.50 0.55 14.44
CA PHE A 311 -13.42 0.16 13.37
C PHE A 311 -14.90 0.37 13.73
N ARG A 312 -15.31 0.00 14.94
CA ARG A 312 -16.68 0.19 15.42
C ARG A 312 -17.00 1.66 15.74
N GLY A 313 -15.99 2.45 16.10
CA GLY A 313 -16.11 3.88 16.40
C GLY A 313 -16.15 4.80 15.18
N LEU A 314 -15.86 4.31 13.96
CA LEU A 314 -15.94 5.12 12.75
C LEU A 314 -17.36 5.63 12.50
N SER A 315 -17.50 6.93 12.23
CA SER A 315 -18.78 7.57 11.88
C SER A 315 -19.35 7.05 10.55
N SER A 316 -18.48 6.67 9.63
CA SER A 316 -18.82 6.00 8.37
C SER A 316 -17.75 4.96 8.05
N ARG A 317 -18.16 3.69 7.94
CA ARG A 317 -17.28 2.58 7.54
C ARG A 317 -17.32 2.43 6.03
N GLY A 318 -16.25 2.88 5.36
CA GLY A 318 -16.05 2.64 3.93
C GLY A 318 -15.55 1.22 3.64
N LEU A 319 -15.64 0.79 2.38
CA LEU A 319 -15.17 -0.51 1.90
C LEU A 319 -13.75 -0.86 2.36
N SER A 320 -12.83 0.10 2.30
CA SER A 320 -11.43 -0.09 2.73
C SER A 320 -11.29 -0.45 4.21
N SER A 321 -12.15 0.09 5.09
CA SER A 321 -12.11 -0.22 6.53
C SER A 321 -12.61 -1.63 6.83
N TRP A 322 -13.62 -2.11 6.10
CA TRP A 322 -14.08 -3.50 6.17
C TRP A 322 -13.00 -4.46 5.68
N ASN A 323 -12.43 -4.21 4.50
CA ASN A 323 -11.36 -5.03 3.92
C ASN A 323 -10.15 -5.12 4.86
N CYS A 324 -9.77 -3.99 5.47
CA CYS A 324 -8.68 -3.94 6.44
C CYS A 324 -8.96 -4.82 7.68
N MET A 325 -10.17 -4.77 8.22
CA MET A 325 -10.53 -5.56 9.41
C MET A 325 -10.66 -7.06 9.09
N ILE A 326 -11.28 -7.42 7.95
CA ILE A 326 -11.38 -8.81 7.46
C ILE A 326 -9.99 -9.39 7.20
N GLY A 327 -9.12 -8.64 6.51
CA GLY A 327 -7.72 -9.02 6.25
C GLY A 327 -6.89 -9.11 7.53
N GLY A 328 -7.14 -8.23 8.51
CA GLY A 328 -6.56 -8.31 9.85
C GLY A 328 -6.90 -9.60 10.56
N LEU A 329 -8.17 -10.00 10.58
CA LEU A 329 -8.61 -11.29 11.13
C LEU A 329 -7.98 -12.47 10.39
N ALA A 330 -7.88 -12.39 9.06
CA ALA A 330 -7.21 -13.40 8.23
C ALA A 330 -5.73 -13.57 8.62
N MET A 331 -4.98 -12.48 8.75
CA MET A 331 -3.57 -12.52 9.19
C MET A 331 -3.41 -13.14 10.58
N HIS A 332 -4.39 -12.99 11.47
CA HIS A 332 -4.34 -13.60 12.79
C HIS A 332 -4.86 -15.05 12.83
N GLY A 333 -5.33 -15.60 11.71
CA GLY A 333 -5.90 -16.95 11.64
C GLY A 333 -7.34 -17.06 12.14
N HIS A 334 -8.03 -15.95 12.39
CA HIS A 334 -9.44 -15.92 12.83
C HIS A 334 -10.39 -16.03 11.62
N GLY A 335 -10.18 -17.03 10.77
CA GLY A 335 -10.90 -17.14 9.48
C GLY A 335 -12.42 -17.19 9.62
N ARG A 336 -12.94 -17.87 10.65
CA ARG A 336 -14.40 -17.91 10.92
C ARG A 336 -14.96 -16.56 11.36
N GLU A 337 -14.19 -15.75 12.08
CA GLU A 337 -14.61 -14.41 12.47
C GLU A 337 -14.55 -13.46 11.27
N ALA A 338 -13.54 -13.61 10.39
CA ALA A 338 -13.44 -12.86 9.15
C ALA A 338 -14.67 -13.08 8.25
N VAL A 339 -15.10 -14.35 8.11
CA VAL A 339 -16.33 -14.70 7.38
C VAL A 339 -17.57 -14.09 8.02
N LYS A 340 -17.70 -14.15 9.35
CA LYS A 340 -18.83 -13.50 10.06
C LYS A 340 -18.86 -11.99 9.83
N LEU A 341 -17.68 -11.34 9.82
CA LEU A 341 -17.56 -9.91 9.58
C LEU A 341 -17.90 -9.55 8.13
N PHE A 342 -17.54 -10.41 7.17
CA PHE A 342 -17.98 -10.29 5.78
C PHE A 342 -19.51 -10.40 5.64
N ASP A 343 -20.15 -11.34 6.33
CA ASP A 343 -21.61 -11.44 6.34
C ASP A 343 -22.28 -10.19 6.95
N GLU A 344 -21.65 -9.57 7.95
CA GLU A 344 -22.11 -8.32 8.54
C GLU A 344 -21.97 -7.14 7.56
N MET A 345 -20.82 -7.03 6.88
CA MET A 345 -20.60 -6.06 5.81
C MET A 345 -21.70 -6.12 4.73
N MET A 346 -22.05 -7.34 4.31
CA MET A 346 -23.12 -7.59 3.35
C MET A 346 -24.49 -7.14 3.87
N LYS A 347 -24.79 -7.40 5.15
CA LYS A 347 -26.06 -6.95 5.77
C LYS A 347 -26.16 -5.44 5.90
N GLU A 348 -25.04 -4.73 6.04
CA GLU A 348 -24.98 -3.27 6.02
C GLU A 348 -25.06 -2.69 4.59
N GLY A 349 -25.18 -3.53 3.57
CA GLY A 349 -25.35 -3.11 2.17
C GLY A 349 -24.06 -2.62 1.51
N VAL A 350 -22.89 -2.94 2.09
CA VAL A 350 -21.60 -2.61 1.49
C VAL A 350 -21.25 -3.66 0.44
N ILE A 351 -21.08 -3.23 -0.81
CA ILE A 351 -20.80 -4.12 -1.94
C ILE A 351 -19.32 -4.54 -1.90
N PRO A 352 -19.03 -5.86 -1.87
CA PRO A 352 -17.67 -6.38 -1.93
C PRO A 352 -16.97 -6.08 -3.25
N ASP A 353 -15.65 -5.88 -3.17
CA ASP A 353 -14.74 -5.82 -4.31
C ASP A 353 -13.78 -7.03 -4.32
N ASP A 354 -12.88 -7.05 -5.29
CA ASP A 354 -11.87 -8.11 -5.41
C ASP A 354 -10.97 -8.18 -4.16
N ILE A 355 -10.62 -7.05 -3.55
CA ILE A 355 -9.83 -7.01 -2.32
C ILE A 355 -10.59 -7.63 -1.13
N THR A 356 -11.91 -7.44 -1.06
CA THR A 356 -12.76 -8.03 -0.04
C THR A 356 -12.70 -9.55 -0.11
N LEU A 357 -12.93 -10.11 -1.31
CA LEU A 357 -12.98 -11.55 -1.53
C LEU A 357 -11.60 -12.19 -1.38
N LEU A 358 -10.54 -11.50 -1.79
CA LEU A 358 -9.16 -11.90 -1.49
C LEU A 358 -8.93 -12.04 0.03
N SER A 359 -9.41 -11.08 0.82
CA SER A 359 -9.27 -11.12 2.29
C SER A 359 -10.03 -12.30 2.91
N VAL A 360 -11.23 -12.62 2.41
CA VAL A 360 -12.01 -13.79 2.83
C VAL A 360 -11.34 -15.10 2.44
N LEU A 361 -10.81 -15.22 1.22
CA LEU A 361 -10.08 -16.40 0.78
C LEU A 361 -8.78 -16.60 1.56
N SER A 362 -8.04 -15.53 1.86
CA SER A 362 -6.87 -15.59 2.74
C SER A 362 -7.24 -16.06 4.15
N ALA A 363 -8.38 -15.59 4.69
CA ALA A 363 -8.92 -16.09 5.95
C ALA A 363 -9.22 -17.59 5.90
N CYS A 364 -9.79 -18.08 4.80
CA CYS A 364 -10.01 -19.51 4.60
C CYS A 364 -8.69 -20.28 4.54
N ALA A 365 -7.70 -19.78 3.79
CA ALA A 365 -6.37 -20.35 3.66
C ALA A 365 -5.60 -20.44 4.98
N HIS A 366 -5.70 -19.44 5.85
CA HIS A 366 -5.01 -19.45 7.15
C HIS A 366 -5.73 -20.24 8.25
N ALA A 367 -7.02 -20.52 8.07
CA ALA A 367 -7.85 -21.29 9.01
C ALA A 367 -8.19 -22.72 8.53
N GLY A 368 -7.76 -23.10 7.32
CA GLY A 368 -7.99 -24.43 6.74
C GLY A 368 -9.45 -24.69 6.34
N LEU A 369 -10.19 -23.64 5.96
CA LEU A 369 -11.60 -23.73 5.61
C LEU A 369 -11.77 -24.04 4.11
N ILE A 370 -11.49 -25.28 3.72
CA ILE A 370 -11.45 -25.70 2.30
C ILE A 370 -12.81 -25.52 1.62
N THR A 371 -13.89 -25.96 2.27
CA THR A 371 -15.25 -25.89 1.72
C THR A 371 -15.70 -24.44 1.54
N GLU A 372 -15.47 -23.60 2.56
CA GLU A 372 -15.77 -22.18 2.51
C GLU A 372 -14.90 -21.45 1.46
N GLY A 373 -13.62 -21.83 1.31
CA GLY A 373 -12.73 -21.27 0.29
C GLY A 373 -13.27 -21.49 -1.12
N TRP A 374 -13.66 -22.72 -1.48
CA TRP A 374 -14.30 -23.00 -2.76
C TRP A 374 -15.65 -22.30 -2.92
N HIS A 375 -16.45 -22.24 -1.86
CA HIS A 375 -17.72 -21.53 -1.88
C HIS A 375 -17.51 -20.06 -2.28
N TYR A 376 -16.64 -19.32 -1.59
CA TYR A 376 -16.40 -17.91 -1.86
C TYR A 376 -15.69 -17.66 -3.20
N PHE A 377 -14.82 -18.57 -3.63
CA PHE A 377 -14.15 -18.49 -4.93
C PHE A 377 -15.14 -18.56 -6.11
N TYR A 378 -16.19 -19.38 -6.03
CA TYR A 378 -17.25 -19.39 -7.04
C TYR A 378 -18.30 -18.30 -6.81
N TYR A 379 -18.54 -17.93 -5.54
CA TYR A 379 -19.48 -16.88 -5.17
C TYR A 379 -19.10 -15.52 -5.78
N MET A 380 -17.81 -15.17 -5.80
CA MET A 380 -17.33 -13.89 -6.38
C MET A 380 -17.73 -13.71 -7.85
N VAL A 381 -17.71 -14.80 -8.63
CA VAL A 381 -18.07 -14.79 -10.05
C VAL A 381 -19.58 -14.79 -10.25
N ARG A 382 -20.29 -15.62 -9.48
CA ARG A 382 -21.72 -15.88 -9.66
C ARG A 382 -22.57 -14.69 -9.21
N GLU A 383 -22.28 -14.09 -8.07
CA GLU A 383 -23.09 -13.02 -7.49
C GLU A 383 -22.54 -11.63 -7.81
N PHE A 384 -21.23 -11.44 -7.75
CA PHE A 384 -20.61 -10.10 -7.91
C PHE A 384 -20.02 -9.84 -9.30
N ARG A 385 -19.97 -10.85 -10.18
CA ARG A 385 -19.32 -10.76 -11.50
C ARG A 385 -17.87 -10.28 -11.42
N ILE A 386 -17.20 -10.62 -10.32
CA ILE A 386 -15.77 -10.33 -10.13
C ILE A 386 -14.98 -11.49 -10.71
N GLU A 387 -14.16 -11.21 -11.72
CA GLU A 387 -13.26 -12.22 -12.29
C GLU A 387 -12.08 -12.50 -11.34
N PRO A 388 -11.73 -13.78 -11.08
CA PRO A 388 -10.61 -14.11 -10.22
C PRO A 388 -9.28 -13.63 -10.82
N LYS A 389 -8.55 -12.82 -10.06
CA LYS A 389 -7.17 -12.38 -10.35
C LYS A 389 -6.13 -13.36 -9.78
N MET A 390 -4.86 -13.17 -10.16
CA MET A 390 -3.70 -13.95 -9.72
C MET A 390 -3.69 -14.22 -8.20
N GLU A 391 -3.99 -13.20 -7.41
CA GLU A 391 -3.97 -13.25 -5.96
C GLU A 391 -5.04 -14.19 -5.39
N HIS A 392 -6.23 -14.26 -6.01
CA HIS A 392 -7.31 -15.15 -5.58
C HIS A 392 -6.92 -16.62 -5.81
N PHE A 393 -6.34 -16.91 -6.99
CA PHE A 393 -5.79 -18.24 -7.27
C PHE A 393 -4.63 -18.58 -6.33
N GLY A 394 -3.77 -17.63 -6.01
CA GLY A 394 -2.72 -17.78 -5.00
C GLY A 394 -3.26 -18.20 -3.64
N CYS A 395 -4.35 -17.60 -3.16
CA CYS A 395 -5.01 -18.04 -1.93
C CYS A 395 -5.59 -19.45 -2.02
N MET A 396 -6.17 -19.83 -3.15
CA MET A 396 -6.69 -21.21 -3.34
C MET A 396 -5.58 -22.24 -3.36
N VAL A 397 -4.47 -21.95 -4.04
CA VAL A 397 -3.27 -22.81 -4.07
C VAL A 397 -2.64 -22.92 -2.69
N ASP A 398 -2.56 -21.81 -1.93
CA ASP A 398 -2.07 -21.82 -0.55
C ASP A 398 -2.98 -22.66 0.37
N LEU A 399 -4.30 -22.48 0.29
CA LEU A 399 -5.30 -23.24 1.05
C LEU A 399 -5.19 -24.75 0.80
N LEU A 400 -5.20 -25.16 -0.48
CA LEU A 400 -5.11 -26.56 -0.88
C LEU A 400 -3.73 -27.14 -0.57
N GLY A 401 -2.67 -26.38 -0.83
CA GLY A 401 -1.29 -26.76 -0.56
C GLY A 401 -1.04 -27.04 0.91
N ARG A 402 -1.48 -26.15 1.82
CA ARG A 402 -1.40 -26.39 3.27
C ARG A 402 -2.21 -27.60 3.71
N ALA A 403 -3.34 -27.87 3.05
CA ALA A 403 -4.17 -29.05 3.33
C ALA A 403 -3.56 -30.38 2.82
N GLY A 404 -2.49 -30.34 2.03
CA GLY A 404 -1.89 -31.53 1.41
C GLY A 404 -2.56 -31.98 0.12
N LEU A 405 -3.51 -31.20 -0.38
CA LEU A 405 -4.24 -31.44 -1.64
C LEU A 405 -3.41 -30.89 -2.82
N LEU A 406 -2.23 -31.48 -3.02
CA LEU A 406 -1.23 -30.98 -3.98
C LEU A 406 -1.68 -31.15 -5.44
N ASP A 407 -2.39 -32.22 -5.74
CA ASP A 407 -2.88 -32.49 -7.10
C ASP A 407 -4.00 -31.50 -7.48
N GLU A 408 -4.90 -31.21 -6.54
CA GLU A 408 -5.93 -30.19 -6.71
C GLU A 408 -5.33 -28.79 -6.83
N ALA A 409 -4.31 -28.48 -6.02
CA ALA A 409 -3.59 -27.20 -6.13
C ALA A 409 -2.90 -27.06 -7.51
N LYS A 410 -2.31 -28.14 -8.03
CA LYS A 410 -1.74 -28.18 -9.38
C LYS A 410 -2.82 -28.01 -10.46
N GLN A 411 -3.97 -28.64 -10.29
CA GLN A 411 -5.10 -28.50 -11.22
C GLN A 411 -5.59 -27.05 -11.27
N VAL A 412 -5.72 -26.37 -10.13
CA VAL A 412 -6.08 -24.94 -10.08
C VAL A 412 -5.12 -24.11 -10.94
N ILE A 413 -3.81 -24.34 -10.82
CA ILE A 413 -2.79 -23.64 -11.63
C ILE A 413 -2.94 -23.92 -13.14
N GLN A 414 -3.33 -25.14 -13.51
CA GLN A 414 -3.52 -25.53 -14.92
C GLN A 414 -4.79 -24.93 -15.53
N GLU A 415 -5.81 -24.68 -14.73
CA GLU A 415 -7.11 -24.13 -15.16
C GLU A 415 -7.15 -22.59 -15.15
N MET A 416 -6.13 -21.94 -14.60
CA MET A 416 -6.03 -20.47 -14.57
C MET A 416 -6.04 -19.88 -15.99
N PRO A 417 -6.77 -18.77 -16.23
CA PRO A 417 -6.80 -18.11 -17.53
C PRO A 417 -5.51 -17.31 -17.85
N MET A 418 -4.53 -17.33 -16.95
CA MET A 418 -3.25 -16.62 -17.05
C MET A 418 -2.10 -17.51 -16.56
N ASP A 419 -0.88 -17.21 -17.00
CA ASP A 419 0.32 -17.90 -16.53
C ASP A 419 0.60 -17.59 -15.05
N ALA A 420 0.72 -18.64 -14.24
CA ALA A 420 1.04 -18.52 -12.82
C ALA A 420 2.37 -17.80 -12.59
N ASP A 421 2.33 -16.80 -11.70
CA ASP A 421 3.52 -16.05 -11.31
C ASP A 421 4.39 -16.81 -10.28
N ALA A 422 5.52 -16.22 -9.92
CA ALA A 422 6.40 -16.78 -8.91
C ALA A 422 5.72 -16.90 -7.52
N GLY A 423 4.72 -16.07 -7.22
CA GLY A 423 3.95 -16.09 -5.98
C GLY A 423 3.15 -17.38 -5.83
N VAL A 424 2.28 -17.67 -6.80
CA VAL A 424 1.39 -18.84 -6.82
C VAL A 424 2.20 -20.14 -6.85
N LEU A 425 3.15 -20.24 -7.78
CA LEU A 425 4.01 -21.42 -7.90
C LEU A 425 4.90 -21.60 -6.66
N GLY A 426 5.30 -20.49 -6.05
CA GLY A 426 6.00 -20.45 -4.78
C GLY A 426 5.22 -21.03 -3.60
N ALA A 427 3.92 -20.76 -3.52
CA ALA A 427 3.04 -21.35 -2.52
C ALA A 427 2.95 -22.87 -2.69
N LEU A 428 2.79 -23.35 -3.94
CA LEU A 428 2.78 -24.78 -4.24
C LEU A 428 4.13 -25.45 -3.93
N LEU A 429 5.26 -24.81 -4.25
CA LEU A 429 6.59 -25.30 -3.89
C LEU A 429 6.75 -25.44 -2.37
N GLY A 430 6.25 -24.46 -1.61
CA GLY A 430 6.23 -24.50 -0.15
C GLY A 430 5.42 -25.67 0.38
N ALA A 431 4.24 -25.90 -0.20
CA ALA A 431 3.40 -27.05 0.13
C ALA A 431 4.08 -28.40 -0.21
N CYS A 432 4.75 -28.50 -1.37
CA CYS A 432 5.51 -29.69 -1.75
C CYS A 432 6.63 -30.00 -0.74
N MET A 433 7.32 -28.97 -0.23
CA MET A 433 8.32 -29.12 0.83
C MET A 433 7.69 -29.57 2.15
N ILE A 434 6.56 -28.99 2.54
CA ILE A 434 5.85 -29.36 3.77
C ILE A 434 5.41 -30.83 3.77
N HIS A 435 4.90 -31.31 2.63
CA HIS A 435 4.33 -32.65 2.46
C HIS A 435 5.29 -33.66 1.81
N GLY A 436 6.54 -33.27 1.53
CA GLY A 436 7.58 -34.16 1.01
C GLY A 436 7.38 -34.63 -0.44
N ASN A 437 6.63 -33.91 -1.27
CA ASN A 437 6.46 -34.25 -2.69
C ASN A 437 7.61 -33.68 -3.55
N VAL A 438 8.69 -34.45 -3.67
CA VAL A 438 9.93 -34.03 -4.34
C VAL A 438 9.74 -33.86 -5.84
N ASP A 439 9.01 -34.76 -6.50
CA ASP A 439 8.87 -34.76 -7.97
C ASP A 439 8.12 -33.51 -8.46
N LEU A 440 7.00 -33.19 -7.82
CA LEU A 440 6.25 -31.97 -8.12
C LEU A 440 7.05 -30.73 -7.72
N GLY A 441 7.67 -30.75 -6.53
CA GLY A 441 8.47 -29.64 -6.04
C GLY A 441 9.66 -29.32 -6.93
N GLU A 442 10.32 -30.30 -7.53
CA GLU A 442 11.42 -30.08 -8.48
C GLU A 442 10.93 -29.38 -9.75
N GLN A 443 9.82 -29.86 -10.35
CA GLN A 443 9.24 -29.28 -11.56
C GLN A 443 8.84 -27.82 -11.35
N ILE A 444 8.13 -27.56 -10.25
CA ILE A 444 7.67 -26.21 -9.90
C ILE A 444 8.84 -25.32 -9.49
N GLY A 445 9.80 -25.85 -8.73
CA GLY A 445 10.97 -25.13 -8.24
C GLY A 445 11.84 -24.55 -9.36
N ARG A 446 12.12 -25.33 -10.41
CA ARG A 446 12.85 -24.83 -11.59
C ARG A 446 12.10 -23.68 -12.26
N ARG A 447 10.77 -23.80 -12.44
CA ARG A 447 9.95 -22.74 -13.06
C ARG A 447 9.93 -21.46 -12.22
N VAL A 448 9.79 -21.58 -10.90
CA VAL A 448 9.79 -20.43 -9.98
C VAL A 448 11.11 -19.67 -10.01
N ILE A 449 12.24 -20.38 -10.04
CA ILE A 449 13.58 -19.80 -10.10
C ILE A 449 13.78 -19.02 -11.41
N GLU A 450 13.26 -19.51 -12.53
CA GLU A 450 13.36 -18.78 -13.80
C GLU A 450 12.43 -17.55 -13.87
N LEU A 451 11.26 -17.60 -13.21
CA LEU A 451 10.33 -16.46 -13.15
C LEU A 451 10.83 -15.33 -12.23
N ASP A 452 11.57 -15.67 -11.18
CA ASP A 452 12.08 -14.72 -10.19
C ASP A 452 13.54 -15.04 -9.81
N PRO A 453 14.50 -14.86 -10.75
CA PRO A 453 15.87 -15.33 -10.60
C PRO A 453 16.67 -14.56 -9.55
N LEU A 454 16.20 -13.41 -9.10
CA LEU A 454 16.89 -12.59 -8.08
C LEU A 454 16.41 -12.87 -6.65
N ASN A 455 15.42 -13.75 -6.48
CA ASN A 455 14.83 -14.04 -5.17
C ASN A 455 15.47 -15.27 -4.53
N GLY A 456 16.43 -15.02 -3.63
CA GLY A 456 17.14 -16.07 -2.90
C GLY A 456 16.24 -17.04 -2.12
N GLY A 457 15.04 -16.60 -1.71
CA GLY A 457 14.08 -17.46 -1.00
C GLY A 457 13.61 -18.66 -1.81
N ARG A 458 13.56 -18.55 -3.14
CA ARG A 458 13.14 -19.63 -4.05
C ARG A 458 14.16 -20.75 -4.12
N TYR A 459 15.42 -20.38 -4.27
CA TYR A 459 16.57 -21.28 -4.24
C TYR A 459 16.66 -22.00 -2.90
N VAL A 460 16.54 -21.26 -1.80
CA VAL A 460 16.61 -21.83 -0.45
C VAL A 460 15.49 -22.85 -0.24
N LEU A 461 14.26 -22.57 -0.69
CA LEU A 461 13.13 -23.48 -0.55
C LEU A 461 13.34 -24.78 -1.35
N MET A 462 13.83 -24.70 -2.58
CA MET A 462 14.13 -25.86 -3.42
C MET A 462 15.31 -26.68 -2.89
N ALA A 463 16.38 -26.02 -2.43
CA ALA A 463 17.51 -26.69 -1.81
C ALA A 463 17.10 -27.42 -0.52
N ASN A 464 16.23 -26.83 0.29
CA ASN A 464 15.69 -27.46 1.50
C ASN A 464 14.79 -28.66 1.19
N LEU A 465 13.97 -28.58 0.12
CA LEU A 465 13.19 -29.73 -0.35
C LEU A 465 14.11 -30.92 -0.66
N PHE A 466 15.16 -30.71 -1.46
CA PHE A 466 16.11 -31.77 -1.79
C PHE A 466 16.87 -32.30 -0.57
N ALA A 467 17.35 -31.41 0.31
CA ALA A 467 18.01 -31.80 1.55
C ALA A 467 17.11 -32.69 2.43
N SER A 468 15.84 -32.32 2.61
CA SER A 468 14.87 -33.10 3.39
C SER A 468 14.57 -34.49 2.80
N ALA A 469 14.79 -34.65 1.49
CA ALA A 469 14.66 -35.92 0.77
C ALA A 469 15.98 -36.72 0.70
N GLY A 470 17.06 -36.22 1.29
CA GLY A 470 18.39 -36.83 1.23
C GLY A 470 19.12 -36.66 -0.12
N ARG A 471 18.61 -35.82 -1.03
CA ARG A 471 19.20 -35.50 -2.33
C ARG A 471 20.22 -34.35 -2.20
N TRP A 472 21.31 -34.61 -1.48
CA TRP A 472 22.30 -33.57 -1.10
C TRP A 472 23.03 -32.94 -2.30
N ASP A 473 23.33 -33.73 -3.34
CA ASP A 473 24.00 -33.23 -4.55
C ASP A 473 23.14 -32.20 -5.30
N ASP A 474 21.84 -32.47 -5.44
CA ASP A 474 20.89 -31.54 -6.07
C ASP A 474 20.71 -30.27 -5.22
N ALA A 475 20.69 -30.40 -3.89
CA ALA A 475 20.65 -29.26 -2.98
C ALA A 475 21.89 -28.36 -3.12
N ALA A 476 23.08 -28.97 -3.26
CA ALA A 476 24.32 -28.26 -3.50
C ALA A 476 24.34 -27.58 -4.88
N GLU A 477 23.79 -28.23 -5.92
CA GLU A 477 23.65 -27.65 -7.25
C GLU A 477 22.78 -26.39 -7.26
N VAL A 478 21.62 -26.42 -6.60
CA VAL A 478 20.73 -25.25 -6.50
C VAL A 478 21.41 -24.08 -5.78
N ARG A 479 22.21 -24.35 -4.73
CA ARG A 479 22.98 -23.31 -4.03
C ARG A 479 24.11 -22.75 -4.90
N ARG A 480 24.78 -23.60 -5.67
CA ARG A 480 25.78 -23.15 -6.65
C ARG A 480 25.14 -22.23 -7.68
N LEU A 481 23.99 -22.62 -8.24
CA LEU A 481 23.23 -21.79 -9.19
C LEU A 481 22.83 -20.44 -8.59
N MET A 482 22.43 -20.41 -7.32
CA MET A 482 22.13 -19.17 -6.59
C MET A 482 23.36 -18.25 -6.51
N ASN A 483 24.53 -18.81 -6.17
CA ASN A 483 25.79 -18.08 -6.09
C ASN A 483 26.28 -17.60 -7.47
N ASP A 484 26.17 -18.44 -8.49
CA ASP A 484 26.58 -18.12 -9.87
C ASP A 484 25.77 -16.96 -10.45
N ARG A 485 24.52 -16.79 -9.99
CA ARG A 485 23.65 -15.67 -10.34
C ARG A 485 23.83 -14.44 -9.44
N GLY A 486 24.76 -14.48 -8.49
CA GLY A 486 25.04 -13.38 -7.56
C GLY A 486 23.91 -13.11 -6.57
N VAL A 487 23.06 -14.09 -6.30
CA VAL A 487 21.88 -13.93 -5.44
C VAL A 487 22.24 -14.26 -4.00
N ASN A 488 22.07 -13.28 -3.11
CA ASN A 488 22.30 -13.49 -1.68
C ASN A 488 21.00 -13.82 -0.95
N LYS A 489 21.11 -14.62 0.11
CA LYS A 489 20.00 -14.88 1.02
C LYS A 489 19.75 -13.64 1.87
N GLU A 490 18.51 -13.14 1.88
CA GLU A 490 18.11 -12.09 2.80
C GLU A 490 18.27 -12.58 4.25
N PRO A 491 18.97 -11.83 5.12
CA PRO A 491 19.10 -12.20 6.52
C PRO A 491 17.73 -12.14 7.21
N GLY A 492 17.44 -13.15 8.03
CA GLY A 492 16.25 -13.13 8.88
C GLY A 492 16.49 -12.19 10.06
N CYS A 493 15.68 -11.13 10.17
CA CYS A 493 15.70 -10.21 11.29
C CYS A 493 14.38 -10.25 12.07
N SER A 494 14.49 -10.16 13.39
CA SER A 494 13.35 -10.04 14.31
C SER A 494 13.42 -8.72 15.04
N MET A 495 12.30 -8.01 15.12
CA MET A 495 12.16 -6.71 15.75
C MET A 495 11.22 -6.81 16.94
N ILE A 496 11.55 -6.10 18.01
CA ILE A 496 10.75 -5.99 19.23
C ILE A 496 10.82 -4.56 19.74
N GLU A 497 9.68 -4.00 20.09
CA GLU A 497 9.59 -2.66 20.68
C GLU A 497 9.54 -2.77 22.21
N MET A 498 10.35 -1.96 22.88
CA MET A 498 10.32 -1.78 24.34
C MET A 498 10.57 -0.33 24.69
N GLY A 499 9.66 0.29 25.46
CA GLY A 499 9.84 1.66 25.95
C GLY A 499 10.01 2.67 24.81
N GLY A 500 9.26 2.51 23.73
CA GLY A 500 9.32 3.34 22.53
C GLY A 500 10.56 3.14 21.66
N VAL A 501 11.40 2.13 21.91
CA VAL A 501 12.57 1.82 21.08
C VAL A 501 12.40 0.46 20.39
N VAL A 502 12.51 0.45 19.06
CA VAL A 502 12.50 -0.77 18.26
C VAL A 502 13.91 -1.34 18.16
N SER A 503 14.12 -2.50 18.78
CA SER A 503 15.38 -3.24 18.72
C SER A 503 15.31 -4.32 17.64
N GLU A 504 16.35 -4.42 16.82
CA GLU A 504 16.46 -5.39 15.73
C GLU A 504 17.53 -6.43 16.04
N PHE A 505 17.19 -7.70 15.85
CA PHE A 505 18.05 -8.84 16.08
C PHE A 505 18.27 -9.62 14.79
N ILE A 506 19.52 -9.98 14.51
CA ILE A 506 19.95 -10.82 13.39
C ILE A 506 20.70 -12.00 13.99
N ALA A 507 20.56 -13.19 13.39
CA ALA A 507 21.29 -14.38 13.85
C ALA A 507 22.81 -14.11 13.86
N GLY A 508 23.48 -14.43 14.98
CA GLY A 508 24.91 -14.14 15.19
C GLY A 508 25.26 -12.67 15.49
N GLY A 509 24.28 -11.76 15.50
CA GLY A 509 24.50 -10.34 15.77
C GLY A 509 24.84 -10.05 17.23
N LYS A 510 25.91 -9.28 17.47
CA LYS A 510 26.36 -8.86 18.80
C LYS A 510 26.35 -7.33 19.00
N SER A 511 25.67 -6.59 18.12
CA SER A 511 25.64 -5.12 18.14
C SER A 511 24.74 -4.51 19.21
N HIS A 512 23.86 -5.31 19.83
CA HIS A 512 22.93 -4.81 20.85
C HIS A 512 23.66 -4.48 22.17
N PRO A 513 23.34 -3.37 22.86
CA PRO A 513 24.01 -3.01 24.13
C PRO A 513 23.94 -4.09 25.21
N GLN A 514 22.83 -4.84 25.27
CA GLN A 514 22.62 -5.97 26.19
C GLN A 514 22.93 -7.34 25.56
N ALA A 515 23.78 -7.41 24.53
CA ALA A 515 24.03 -8.66 23.81
C ALA A 515 24.47 -9.79 24.75
N ARG A 516 25.33 -9.52 25.73
CA ARG A 516 25.83 -10.56 26.64
C ARG A 516 24.69 -11.18 27.46
N GLU A 517 23.84 -10.35 28.03
CA GLU A 517 22.70 -10.78 28.84
C GLU A 517 21.68 -11.56 28.01
N ILE A 518 21.43 -11.13 26.78
CA ILE A 518 20.50 -11.79 25.86
C ILE A 518 20.98 -13.20 25.52
N TYR A 519 22.26 -13.39 25.22
CA TYR A 519 22.80 -14.71 24.90
C TYR A 519 22.72 -15.66 26.10
N VAL A 520 23.05 -15.17 27.31
CA VAL A 520 22.88 -15.95 28.55
C VAL A 520 21.42 -16.34 28.77
N MET A 521 20.48 -15.43 28.51
CA MET A 521 19.06 -15.72 28.61
C MET A 521 18.59 -16.72 27.55
N VAL A 522 19.15 -16.70 26.34
CA VAL A 522 18.86 -17.71 25.31
C VAL A 522 19.29 -19.08 25.79
N ASP A 523 20.48 -19.22 26.39
CA ASP A 523 20.97 -20.50 26.91
C ASP A 523 20.07 -21.03 28.02
N GLU A 524 19.72 -20.20 29.00
CA GLU A 524 18.77 -20.54 30.08
C GLU A 524 17.41 -20.95 29.52
N MET A 525 16.89 -20.19 28.55
CA MET A 525 15.63 -20.49 27.88
C MET A 525 15.67 -21.85 27.18
N LEU A 526 16.75 -22.13 26.43
CA LEU A 526 16.93 -23.38 25.70
C LEU A 526 17.07 -24.57 26.63
N GLU A 527 17.82 -24.44 27.73
CA GLU A 527 17.95 -25.49 28.75
C GLU A 527 16.60 -25.88 29.35
N ARG A 528 15.77 -24.89 29.70
CA ARG A 528 14.46 -25.15 30.30
C ARG A 528 13.49 -25.80 29.33
N ILE A 529 13.44 -25.36 28.06
CA ILE A 529 12.56 -26.00 27.08
C ILE A 529 13.05 -27.41 26.69
N LYS A 530 14.37 -27.68 26.75
CA LYS A 530 14.91 -29.04 26.57
C LYS A 530 14.40 -30.00 27.65
N ALA A 531 14.26 -29.54 28.89
CA ALA A 531 13.68 -30.34 29.97
C ALA A 531 12.21 -30.71 29.71
N GLU A 532 11.49 -29.92 28.91
CA GLU A 532 10.11 -30.19 28.45
C GLU A 532 10.04 -30.99 27.13
N GLY A 533 11.18 -31.47 26.62
CA GLY A 533 11.25 -32.30 25.42
C GLY A 533 11.55 -31.56 24.11
N TYR A 534 12.03 -30.31 24.17
CA TYR A 534 12.53 -29.62 22.98
C TYR A 534 13.75 -30.32 22.38
N ALA A 535 13.68 -30.62 21.08
CA ALA A 535 14.79 -31.09 20.27
C ALA A 535 14.96 -30.16 19.05
N PRO A 536 16.17 -29.65 18.75
CA PRO A 536 16.39 -28.81 17.58
C PRO A 536 16.12 -29.56 16.27
N ASP A 537 15.42 -28.93 15.34
CA ASP A 537 15.17 -29.51 14.01
C ASP A 537 16.41 -29.34 13.10
N THR A 538 17.17 -30.42 12.90
CA THR A 538 18.39 -30.43 12.08
C THR A 538 18.15 -30.78 10.62
N SER A 539 16.90 -31.04 10.20
CA SER A 539 16.58 -31.55 8.85
C SER A 539 16.97 -30.61 7.69
N GLY A 540 17.23 -29.32 7.97
CA GLY A 540 17.65 -28.31 7.00
C GLY A 540 19.11 -27.83 7.12
N VAL A 541 19.91 -28.41 8.02
CA VAL A 541 21.32 -28.02 8.24
C VAL A 541 22.22 -28.94 7.41
N LEU A 542 23.02 -28.38 6.49
CA LEU A 542 24.03 -29.12 5.74
C LEU A 542 25.20 -29.50 6.67
N HIS A 543 25.77 -30.68 6.49
CA HIS A 543 26.93 -31.16 7.26
C HIS A 543 28.26 -30.45 6.90
N ASP A 544 28.29 -29.56 5.91
CA ASP A 544 29.49 -28.87 5.41
C ASP A 544 29.69 -27.48 6.05
N ILE A 545 29.64 -27.41 7.38
CA ILE A 545 29.98 -26.21 8.13
C ILE A 545 31.20 -26.53 9.00
N ASP A 546 32.28 -25.73 8.86
CA ASP A 546 33.58 -25.90 9.53
C ASP A 546 33.44 -26.10 11.05
N GLU A 547 34.38 -26.84 11.66
CA GLU A 547 34.31 -27.22 13.08
C GLU A 547 34.34 -26.02 14.06
N GLU A 548 34.77 -24.84 13.63
CA GLU A 548 34.73 -23.60 14.42
C GLU A 548 33.36 -22.88 14.38
N GLU A 549 32.45 -23.25 13.48
CA GLU A 549 31.05 -22.78 13.42
C GLU A 549 30.07 -23.76 14.14
N LYS A 550 30.59 -24.76 14.86
CA LYS A 550 29.82 -25.87 15.49
C LYS A 550 29.13 -25.55 16.84
N GLU A 551 28.96 -24.30 17.23
CA GLU A 551 28.06 -23.93 18.34
C GLU A 551 26.64 -23.63 17.80
N ASN A 552 26.00 -24.69 17.30
CA ASN A 552 24.65 -24.83 16.73
C ASN A 552 23.94 -23.53 16.24
N PRO A 553 23.97 -23.24 14.92
CA PRO A 553 23.30 -22.10 14.29
C PRO A 553 21.79 -21.95 14.62
N LEU A 554 21.11 -23.03 15.00
CA LEU A 554 19.69 -23.02 15.36
C LEU A 554 19.41 -22.33 16.70
N TYR A 555 20.36 -22.29 17.64
CA TYR A 555 20.13 -21.75 18.98
C TYR A 555 19.97 -20.23 18.99
N TYR A 556 20.69 -19.53 18.11
CA TYR A 556 20.76 -18.07 18.10
C TYR A 556 20.02 -17.43 16.93
N HIS A 557 18.93 -18.06 16.48
CA HIS A 557 18.01 -17.43 15.55
C HIS A 557 17.47 -16.12 16.12
N SER A 558 17.24 -15.14 15.24
CA SER A 558 16.79 -13.79 15.62
C SER A 558 15.52 -13.78 16.50
N GLU A 559 14.63 -14.75 16.29
CA GLU A 559 13.39 -14.92 17.02
C GLU A 559 13.68 -15.26 18.48
N LYS A 560 14.61 -16.19 18.73
CA LYS A 560 15.02 -16.60 20.08
C LYS A 560 15.74 -15.46 20.80
N LEU A 561 16.58 -14.70 20.09
CA LEU A 561 17.23 -13.50 20.62
C LEU A 561 16.19 -12.44 21.03
N ALA A 562 15.20 -12.19 20.18
CA ALA A 562 14.12 -11.24 20.46
C ALA A 562 13.23 -11.70 21.63
N ILE A 563 12.90 -12.99 21.72
CA ILE A 563 12.16 -13.56 22.85
C ILE A 563 12.96 -13.43 24.14
N ALA A 564 14.24 -13.78 24.14
CA ALA A 564 15.11 -13.65 25.30
C ALA A 564 15.23 -12.19 25.77
N PHE A 565 15.41 -11.25 24.84
CA PHE A 565 15.36 -9.83 25.15
C PHE A 565 14.00 -9.42 25.76
N GLY A 566 12.89 -9.93 25.22
CA GLY A 566 11.56 -9.72 25.76
C GLY A 566 11.39 -10.24 27.18
N LEU A 567 11.90 -11.44 27.48
CA LEU A 567 11.86 -12.05 28.80
C LEU A 567 12.70 -11.29 29.83
N LEU A 568 13.85 -10.75 29.43
CA LEU A 568 14.73 -9.96 30.31
C LEU A 568 14.11 -8.63 30.73
N ASN A 569 13.37 -7.99 29.83
CA ASN A 569 12.95 -6.59 29.99
C ASN A 569 11.46 -6.42 30.33
N THR A 570 10.69 -7.51 30.49
CA THR A 570 9.26 -7.46 30.83
C THR A 570 8.90 -8.22 32.09
N ARG A 571 7.80 -7.83 32.76
CA ARG A 571 7.33 -8.45 34.00
C ARG A 571 6.39 -9.61 33.70
N SER A 572 6.33 -10.60 34.58
CA SER A 572 5.44 -11.77 34.43
C SER A 572 4.02 -11.35 34.05
N GLY A 573 3.47 -11.94 32.99
CA GLY A 573 2.15 -11.60 32.44
C GLY A 573 2.14 -10.59 31.29
N ASP A 574 3.22 -9.82 31.08
CA ASP A 574 3.33 -8.97 29.89
C ASP A 574 3.43 -9.81 28.61
N THR A 575 2.73 -9.40 27.55
CA THR A 575 2.77 -10.02 26.22
C THR A 575 4.03 -9.57 25.46
N ILE A 576 4.81 -10.52 24.95
CA ILE A 576 5.98 -10.26 24.09
C ILE A 576 5.52 -10.18 22.64
N ARG A 577 5.76 -9.06 21.94
CA ARG A 577 5.38 -8.87 20.54
C ARG A 577 6.61 -8.75 19.66
N ILE A 578 6.70 -9.60 18.64
CA ILE A 578 7.85 -9.68 17.74
C ILE A 578 7.36 -9.61 16.30
N THR A 579 8.04 -8.83 15.46
CA THR A 579 7.88 -8.85 14.01
C THR A 579 9.10 -9.50 13.36
N LYS A 580 8.87 -10.40 12.40
CA LYS A 580 9.89 -11.07 11.59
C LYS A 580 9.71 -10.67 10.12
N ASN A 581 10.81 -10.34 9.43
CA ASN A 581 10.77 -10.02 7.98
C ASN A 581 10.52 -11.26 7.09
N LEU A 582 10.95 -12.43 7.55
CA LEU A 582 10.78 -13.72 6.88
C LEU A 582 9.70 -14.57 7.57
N ARG A 583 9.38 -15.72 6.97
CA ARG A 583 8.56 -16.74 7.62
C ARG A 583 9.32 -17.36 8.79
N VAL A 584 8.65 -17.57 9.92
CA VAL A 584 9.24 -18.24 11.10
C VAL A 584 9.60 -19.67 10.70
N CYS A 585 10.74 -20.21 11.14
CA CYS A 585 11.10 -21.61 10.84
C CYS A 585 10.42 -22.60 11.81
N ARG A 586 10.33 -23.88 11.42
CA ARG A 586 9.71 -24.94 12.25
C ARG A 586 10.32 -25.02 13.65
N ASP A 587 11.65 -24.91 13.73
CA ASP A 587 12.39 -24.92 14.99
C ASP A 587 12.02 -23.74 15.91
N CYS A 588 12.05 -22.51 15.40
CA CYS A 588 11.67 -21.32 16.17
C CYS A 588 10.20 -21.36 16.60
N HIS A 589 9.31 -21.88 15.73
CA HIS A 589 7.90 -22.06 16.06
C HIS A 589 7.71 -23.06 17.22
N ALA A 590 8.37 -24.22 17.16
CA ALA A 590 8.34 -25.23 18.23
C ALA A 590 8.95 -24.71 19.54
N ALA A 591 10.09 -24.01 19.45
CA ALA A 591 10.70 -23.37 20.60
C ALA A 591 9.77 -22.34 21.23
N SER A 592 9.16 -21.45 20.44
CA SER A 592 8.26 -20.40 20.93
C SER A 592 7.04 -20.98 21.67
N LYS A 593 6.47 -22.09 21.17
CA LYS A 593 5.43 -22.86 21.88
C LYS A 593 5.90 -23.23 23.29
N LEU A 594 7.03 -23.93 23.40
CA LEU A 594 7.53 -24.40 24.69
C LEU A 594 7.96 -23.25 25.62
N VAL A 595 8.54 -22.18 25.07
CA VAL A 595 8.89 -20.99 25.86
C VAL A 595 7.63 -20.35 26.45
N SER A 596 6.54 -20.23 25.67
CA SER A 596 5.27 -19.70 26.18
C SER A 596 4.72 -20.50 27.37
N LYS A 597 4.93 -21.83 27.37
CA LYS A 597 4.53 -22.73 28.45
C LYS A 597 5.43 -22.60 29.67
N VAL A 598 6.74 -22.70 29.47
CA VAL A 598 7.76 -22.75 30.54
C VAL A 598 7.84 -21.43 31.30
N PHE A 599 7.73 -20.31 30.60
CA PHE A 599 7.85 -18.97 31.18
C PHE A 599 6.49 -18.32 31.49
N ASP A 600 5.38 -19.03 31.25
CA ASP A 600 4.00 -18.54 31.41
C ASP A 600 3.78 -17.17 30.74
N ARG A 601 4.19 -17.07 29.47
CA ARG A 601 4.11 -15.84 28.68
C ARG A 601 3.29 -16.01 27.44
N GLU A 602 2.47 -15.01 27.13
CA GLU A 602 1.94 -14.84 25.79
C GLU A 602 3.02 -14.23 24.88
N ILE A 603 3.31 -14.92 23.78
CA ILE A 603 4.28 -14.46 22.77
C ILE A 603 3.52 -14.35 21.45
N ILE A 604 3.52 -13.17 20.86
CA ILE A 604 2.90 -12.88 19.58
C ILE A 604 4.01 -12.64 18.57
N VAL A 605 4.13 -13.50 17.57
CA VAL A 605 5.10 -13.33 16.49
C VAL A 605 4.36 -13.10 15.18
N ARG A 606 4.54 -11.92 14.60
CA ARG A 606 4.14 -11.64 13.22
C ARG A 606 5.26 -12.05 12.28
N ASP A 607 4.99 -12.98 11.38
CA ASP A 607 5.86 -13.27 10.25
C ASP A 607 5.39 -12.55 8.99
N ARG A 608 6.03 -12.81 7.84
CA ARG A 608 5.69 -12.18 6.56
C ARG A 608 4.22 -12.36 6.14
N ASN A 609 3.57 -13.44 6.58
CA ASN A 609 2.24 -13.84 6.10
C ASN A 609 1.16 -13.77 7.18
N ARG A 610 1.50 -14.04 8.44
CA ARG A 610 0.52 -14.20 9.52
C ARG A 610 1.09 -13.93 10.91
N PHE A 611 0.18 -13.89 11.88
CA PHE A 611 0.52 -13.96 13.29
C PHE A 611 0.48 -15.38 13.82
N HIS A 612 1.39 -15.65 14.74
CA HIS A 612 1.45 -16.81 15.60
C HIS A 612 1.29 -16.33 17.03
N HIS A 613 0.19 -16.73 17.67
CA HIS A 613 -0.07 -16.41 19.08
C HIS A 613 0.25 -17.64 19.90
N PHE A 614 1.38 -17.59 20.62
CA PHE A 614 1.86 -18.66 21.46
C PHE A 614 1.38 -18.46 22.89
N ARG A 615 0.65 -19.44 23.42
CA ARG A 615 0.14 -19.41 24.80
C ARG A 615 0.06 -20.83 25.34
N GLY A 616 0.67 -21.05 26.51
CA GLY A 616 0.56 -22.32 27.24
C GLY A 616 1.08 -23.55 26.48
N GLY A 617 1.98 -23.39 25.51
CA GLY A 617 2.50 -24.51 24.72
C GLY A 617 1.82 -24.70 23.37
N GLU A 618 0.77 -23.92 23.07
CA GLU A 618 0.02 -24.00 21.83
C GLU A 618 0.24 -22.74 20.98
N CYS A 619 -0.04 -22.85 19.67
CA CYS A 619 -0.05 -21.71 18.75
C CYS A 619 -1.44 -21.57 18.12
N SER A 620 -1.91 -20.33 17.90
CA SER A 620 -3.18 -20.06 17.21
C SER A 620 -3.28 -20.67 15.81
N CYS A 621 -2.16 -20.96 15.15
CA CYS A 621 -2.14 -21.63 13.85
C CYS A 621 -2.45 -23.13 13.91
N ARG A 622 -2.44 -23.76 15.10
CA ARG A 622 -2.64 -25.22 15.29
C ARG A 622 -1.71 -26.08 14.43
N ASP A 623 -0.48 -25.62 14.22
CA ASP A 623 0.51 -26.23 13.33
C ASP A 623 0.07 -26.32 11.85
N TYR A 624 -1.02 -25.65 11.49
CA TYR A 624 -1.50 -25.44 10.12
C TYR A 624 -1.01 -24.08 9.62
N TRP A 625 0.24 -24.01 9.15
CA TRP A 625 0.83 -22.77 8.65
C TRP A 625 1.79 -22.95 7.50
#